data_AF-A0A7V3ZU51-F1
#
_entry.id   AF-A0A7V3ZU51-F1
#
_cell.length_a   1.000
_cell.length_b   1.000
_cell.length_c   1.000
_cell.angle_alpha   90.00
_cell.angle_beta   90.00
_cell.angle_gamma   90.00
#
_symmetry.space_group_name_H-M   'P 1'
#
loop_
_entity.id
_entity.type
_entity.pdbx_description
1 polymer ?
#
loop_
_entity_poly.entity_id
_entity_poly.type
_entity_poly.pdbx_seq_one_letter_code
_entity_poly.pdbx_strand_id
1 'polypeptide(L)' 'MRHYLERKAKKEGLIVAGCDEVGRGCLAGPVVACCVILDLKKRLKGVKDSKELKPQERERLVPKIKSCCLD' A
#
# COMPACT_ATOMS: atom_id res chain seq x y z
N MET A 1 7.36 8.09 13.33
CA MET A 1 8.42 7.81 12.33
C MET A 1 7.88 7.69 10.89
N ARG A 2 6.92 6.78 10.59
CA ARG A 2 6.44 6.47 9.21
C ARG A 2 6.10 7.67 8.31
N HIS A 3 5.47 8.72 8.84
CA HIS A 3 5.08 9.89 8.03
C HIS A 3 6.17 10.95 7.85
N TYR A 4 7.33 10.86 8.51
CA TYR A 4 8.35 11.90 8.40
C TYR A 4 8.99 11.93 7.00
N LEU A 5 9.40 10.76 6.50
CA LEU A 5 10.04 10.63 5.18
C LEU A 5 9.07 11.00 4.05
N GLU A 6 7.83 10.52 4.12
CA GLU A 6 6.77 10.86 3.16
C GLU A 6 6.53 12.38 3.09
N ARG A 7 6.44 13.04 4.25
CA ARG A 7 6.24 14.49 4.34
C ARG A 7 7.44 15.28 3.83
N LYS A 8 8.66 14.82 4.14
CA LYS A 8 9.89 15.44 3.66
C LYS A 8 10.01 15.34 2.14
N ALA A 9 9.87 14.14 1.59
CA ALA A 9 9.91 13.90 0.14
C ALA A 9 8.85 14.74 -0.59
N LYS A 10 7.62 14.82 -0.05
CA LYS A 10 6.57 15.70 -0.60
C LYS A 10 6.96 17.17 -0.59
N LYS A 11 7.60 17.67 0.48
CA LYS A 11 8.07 19.07 0.57
C LYS A 11 9.16 19.35 -0.48
N GLU A 12 9.97 18.36 -0.82
CA GLU A 12 11.00 18.41 -1.85
C GLU A 12 10.45 18.17 -3.27
N GLY A 13 9.13 18.01 -3.42
CA GLY A 13 8.48 17.78 -4.72
C GLY A 13 8.69 16.37 -5.29
N LEU A 14 9.16 15.43 -4.47
CA LEU A 14 9.38 14.04 -4.86
C LEU A 14 8.09 13.23 -4.81
N ILE A 15 7.99 12.27 -5.72
CA ILE A 15 6.94 11.26 -5.72
C ILE A 15 7.33 10.16 -4.72
N VAL A 16 6.37 9.77 -3.89
CA VAL A 16 6.55 8.71 -2.88
C VAL A 16 5.68 7.54 -3.24
N ALA A 17 6.31 6.37 -3.32
CA ALA A 17 5.62 5.11 -3.54
C ALA A 17 5.83 4.20 -2.33
N GLY A 18 4.76 3.54 -1.88
CA GLY A 18 4.82 2.52 -0.84
C GLY A 18 5.06 1.15 -1.47
N CYS A 19 6.01 0.39 -0.94
CA CYS A 19 6.33 -0.96 -1.42
C CYS A 19 6.12 -1.99 -0.31
N ASP A 20 5.64 -3.18 -0.66
CA ASP A 20 5.52 -4.32 0.25
C ASP A 20 5.63 -5.65 -0.51
N GLU A 21 6.00 -6.72 0.20
CA GLU A 21 6.14 -8.07 -0.34
C GLU A 21 5.34 -9.13 0.43
N VAL A 22 4.92 -10.17 -0.29
CA VAL A 22 4.25 -11.35 0.27
C VAL A 22 4.96 -12.61 -0.21
N GLY A 23 5.07 -13.61 0.67
CA GLY A 23 5.65 -14.92 0.35
C GLY A 23 7.09 -15.12 0.78
N ARG A 24 7.75 -14.15 1.45
CA ARG A 24 9.14 -14.31 1.93
C ARG A 24 9.35 -15.50 2.90
N GLY A 25 8.29 -15.93 3.58
CA GLY A 25 8.36 -16.97 4.62
C GLY A 25 7.68 -18.30 4.27
N CYS A 26 7.20 -18.50 3.03
CA CYS A 26 6.57 -19.76 2.65
C CYS A 26 7.62 -20.81 2.25
N LEU A 27 7.28 -22.09 2.42
CA LEU A 27 8.12 -23.23 2.02
C LEU A 27 8.18 -23.43 0.50
N ALA A 28 7.14 -22.98 -0.20
CA ALA A 28 7.02 -23.07 -1.65
C ALA A 28 6.11 -21.95 -2.18
N GLY A 29 6.26 -21.62 -3.46
CA GLY A 29 5.57 -20.52 -4.14
C GLY A 29 6.46 -19.29 -4.33
N PRO A 30 6.10 -18.38 -5.25
CA PRO A 30 6.89 -17.19 -5.53
C PRO A 30 6.77 -16.14 -4.42
N VAL A 31 7.78 -15.28 -4.33
CA VAL A 31 7.66 -13.99 -3.63
C VAL A 31 7.04 -12.99 -4.61
N VAL A 32 6.03 -12.26 -4.16
CA VAL A 32 5.35 -11.22 -4.96
C VAL A 32 5.53 -9.89 -4.24
N ALA A 33 6.01 -8.88 -4.96
CA ALA A 33 6.12 -7.51 -4.47
C ALA A 33 5.19 -6.57 -5.25
N CYS A 34 4.75 -5.51 -4.61
CA CYS A 34 3.93 -4.47 -5.22
C CYS A 34 4.41 -3.09 -4.76
N CYS A 35 4.22 -2.09 -5.62
CA CYS A 35 4.50 -0.70 -5.36
C CYS A 35 3.26 0.12 -5.72
N VAL A 36 2.92 1.11 -4.90
CA VAL A 36 1.73 1.95 -5.09
C VAL A 36 2.05 3.41 -4.81
N ILE A 37 1.65 4.28 -5.72
CA ILE A 37 1.67 5.73 -5.52
C ILE A 37 0.26 6.19 -5.14
N LEU A 38 0.05 6.54 -3.87
CA LEU A 38 -1.25 6.99 -3.39
C LEU A 38 -1.51 8.45 -3.74
N ASP A 39 -2.72 8.75 -4.20
CA ASP A 39 -3.23 10.13 -4.25
C ASP A 39 -3.55 10.59 -2.82
N LEU A 40 -2.66 11.40 -2.24
CA LEU A 40 -2.82 11.93 -0.88
C LEU A 40 -4.05 12.84 -0.70
N LYS A 41 -4.72 13.25 -1.77
CA LYS A 41 -6.00 13.97 -1.69
C LYS A 41 -7.17 13.03 -1.43
N LYS A 42 -7.04 11.74 -1.78
CA LYS A 42 -8.06 10.72 -1.57
C LYS A 42 -7.85 10.02 -0.24
N ARG A 43 -8.91 9.94 0.57
CA ARG A 43 -8.84 9.30 1.87
C ARG A 43 -9.18 7.81 1.75
N LEU A 44 -8.18 6.96 1.91
CA LEU A 44 -8.34 5.50 1.94
C LEU A 44 -8.52 5.03 3.39
N LYS A 45 -9.73 4.58 3.75
CA LYS A 45 -10.06 4.08 5.09
C LYS A 45 -10.07 2.54 5.10
N GLY A 46 -9.70 1.94 6.23
CA GLY A 46 -9.78 0.48 6.43
C GLY A 46 -8.63 -0.33 5.83
N VAL A 47 -7.59 0.33 5.29
CA VAL A 47 -6.37 -0.30 4.79
C VAL A 47 -5.27 -0.16 5.86
N LYS A 48 -5.52 -0.69 7.06
CA LYS A 48 -4.47 -0.86 8.08
C LYS A 48 -4.38 -2.33 8.43
N ASP A 49 -3.14 -2.79 8.56
CA ASP A 49 -2.66 -4.17 8.76
C ASP A 49 -3.50 -5.25 8.05
N SER A 50 -3.06 -5.63 6.84
CA SER A 50 -3.70 -6.67 6.02
C SER A 50 -3.78 -8.04 6.71
N LYS A 51 -3.05 -8.20 7.82
CA LYS A 51 -3.02 -9.38 8.69
C LYS A 51 -4.27 -9.52 9.58
N GLU A 52 -5.01 -8.44 9.81
CA GLU A 52 -6.27 -8.45 10.57
C GLU A 52 -7.51 -8.62 9.67
N LEU A 53 -7.34 -8.53 8.35
CA LEU A 53 -8.42 -8.58 7.38
C LEU A 53 -8.67 -10.00 6.87
N LYS A 54 -9.96 -10.38 6.80
CA LYS A 54 -10.38 -11.63 6.15
C LYS A 54 -10.10 -11.57 4.64
N PRO A 55 -9.89 -12.71 3.96
CA PRO A 55 -9.63 -12.74 2.51
C PRO A 55 -10.65 -11.94 1.69
N GLN A 56 -11.93 -12.07 2.01
CA GLN A 56 -13.03 -11.36 1.34
C GLN A 56 -12.98 -9.85 1.55
N GLU A 57 -12.51 -9.39 2.71
CA GLU A 57 -12.36 -7.96 3.00
C GLU A 57 -11.19 -7.37 2.19
N ARG A 58 -10.11 -8.13 2.03
CA ARG A 58 -8.97 -7.73 1.18
C ARG A 58 -9.40 -7.59 -0.28
N GLU A 59 -10.15 -8.54 -0.82
CA GLU A 59 -10.68 -8.45 -2.19
C GLU A 59 -11.56 -7.20 -2.40
N ARG A 60 -12.41 -6.88 -1.41
CA ARG A 60 -13.27 -5.67 -1.45
C ARG A 60 -12.47 -4.37 -1.38
N LEU A 61 -11.26 -4.40 -0.83
CA LEU A 61 -10.39 -3.22 -0.75
C LEU A 61 -9.60 -2.97 -2.03
N VAL A 62 -9.30 -4.00 -2.83
CA VAL A 62 -8.57 -3.85 -4.10
C VAL A 62 -9.14 -2.75 -5.00
N PRO A 63 -10.44 -2.72 -5.35
CA PRO A 63 -10.97 -1.65 -6.21
C PRO A 63 -10.89 -0.27 -5.57
N LYS A 64 -11.05 -0.19 -4.24
CA LYS A 64 -10.92 1.08 -3.50
C LYS A 64 -9.48 1.59 -3.53
N ILE A 65 -8.53 0.70 -3.28
CA ILE A 65 -7.10 0.99 -3.38
C ILE A 65 -6.81 1.52 -4.78
N LYS A 66 -7.14 0.76 -5.84
CA LYS A 66 -6.93 1.19 -7.24
C LYS A 66 -7.53 2.57 -7.54
N SER A 67 -8.74 2.86 -7.05
CA SER A 67 -9.37 4.18 -7.26
C SER A 67 -8.68 5.33 -6.53
N CYS A 68 -7.90 5.03 -5.48
CA CYS A 68 -7.13 5.98 -4.68
C CYS A 68 -5.65 6.09 -5.11
N CYS A 69 -5.21 5.30 -6.07
CA CYS A 69 -3.83 5.34 -6.57
C CYS A 69 -3.73 6.24 -7.80
N LEU A 70 -2.53 6.81 -7.99
CA LEU A 70 -2.12 7.45 -9.23
C LEU A 70 -1.49 6.42 -10.17
N ASP A 71 -0.77 5.46 -9.59
CA ASP A 71 -0.16 4.28 -10.21
C ASP A 71 -0.24 3.11 -9.22
#